data_AF-A0A0C3GDD8-F1
#
_entry.id   AF-A0A0C3GDD8-F1
#
_cell.length_a   1.000
_cell.length_b   1.000
_cell.length_c   1.000
_cell.angle_alpha   90.00
_cell.angle_beta   90.00
_cell.angle_gamma   90.00
#
_symmetry.space_group_name_H-M   'P 1'
#
loop_
_entity.id
_entity.type
_entity.pdbx_description
1 polymer ?
#
loop_
_entity_poly.entity_id
_entity_poly.type
_entity_poly.pdbx_seq_one_letter_code
_entity_poly.pdbx_strand_id
1 'polypeptide(L)'
;MDTNLRQRAIVSSFICTSPQAPEGLTFALFKRSEKVNSYPSRWAVCSGSISCSNSSPESAAQREILEETTLSIPEDIYLLRYSKPFLFIDHKLRTE
;
A
#
# COMPACT_ATOMS: atom_id res chain seq x y z
N MET A 1 0.48 -18.05 21.05
CA MET A 1 0.12 -16.81 20.34
C MET A 1 0.55 -15.66 21.22
N ASP A 2 1.41 -14.77 20.73
CA ASP A 2 1.85 -13.59 21.48
C ASP A 2 0.62 -12.67 21.65
N THR A 3 0.07 -12.58 22.86
CA THR A 3 -1.23 -11.96 23.15
C THR A 3 -1.22 -10.43 23.08
N ASN A 4 -0.20 -9.82 22.47
CA ASN A 4 0.03 -8.39 22.50
C ASN A 4 0.57 -7.85 21.16
N LEU A 5 0.18 -8.47 20.04
CA LEU A 5 0.40 -7.91 18.70
C LEU A 5 -0.69 -6.89 18.36
N ARG A 6 -0.28 -5.77 17.76
CA ARG A 6 -1.20 -4.77 17.25
C ARG A 6 -1.75 -5.23 15.89
N GLN A 7 -3.04 -5.49 15.82
CA GLN A 7 -3.71 -5.81 14.55
C GLN A 7 -3.86 -4.57 13.65
N ARG A 8 -3.44 -4.68 12.39
CA ARG A 8 -3.57 -3.61 11.40
C ARG A 8 -3.94 -4.17 10.03
N ALA A 9 -5.11 -3.76 9.55
CA ALA A 9 -5.49 -3.99 8.17
C ALA A 9 -4.85 -2.92 7.26
N ILE A 10 -4.05 -3.38 6.29
CA ILE A 10 -3.24 -2.53 5.41
C ILE A 10 -3.56 -2.85 3.94
N VAL A 11 -3.55 -1.82 3.10
CA VAL A 11 -3.55 -1.95 1.64
C VAL A 11 -2.16 -1.67 1.09
N SER A 12 -1.80 -2.35 0.00
CA SER A 12 -0.54 -2.16 -0.71
C SER A 12 -0.83 -2.12 -2.21
N SER A 13 -0.53 -0.99 -2.83
CA SER A 13 -0.85 -0.66 -4.20
C SER A 13 0.42 -0.58 -5.04
N PHE A 14 0.56 -1.51 -5.98
CA PHE A 14 1.64 -1.52 -6.94
C PHE A 14 1.22 -0.68 -8.15
N ILE A 15 1.87 0.46 -8.35
CA ILE A 15 1.66 1.33 -9.51
C ILE A 15 2.74 1.00 -10.52
N CYS A 16 2.35 0.76 -11.77
CA CYS A 16 3.28 0.41 -12.84
C CYS A 16 2.97 1.15 -14.14
N THR A 17 3.96 1.18 -15.02
CA THR A 17 3.79 1.56 -16.42
C THR A 17 2.79 0.64 -17.13
N SER A 18 2.33 1.07 -18.30
CA SER A 18 1.43 0.28 -19.13
C SER A 18 2.00 -1.12 -19.41
N PRO A 19 1.19 -2.19 -19.33
CA PRO A 19 1.62 -3.53 -19.75
C PRO A 19 2.07 -3.62 -21.21
N GLN A 20 1.71 -2.63 -22.04
CA GLN A 20 2.11 -2.53 -23.44
C GLN A 20 3.36 -1.65 -23.65
N ALA A 21 3.99 -1.16 -22.58
CA ALA A 21 5.22 -0.36 -22.68
C ALA A 21 6.36 -1.19 -23.32
N PRO A 22 7.17 -0.62 -24.23
CA PRO A 22 8.26 -1.34 -24.91
C PRO A 22 9.30 -1.94 -23.95
N GLU A 23 9.60 -1.22 -22.86
CA GLU A 23 10.50 -1.65 -21.80
C GLU A 23 9.88 -2.63 -20.79
N GLY A 24 8.59 -2.96 -20.94
CA GLY A 24 7.84 -3.79 -20.01
C GLY A 24 7.36 -3.06 -18.75
N LEU A 25 6.91 -3.82 -17.75
CA LEU A 25 6.36 -3.28 -16.51
C LEU A 25 7.48 -2.73 -15.61
N THR A 26 7.44 -1.42 -15.39
CA THR A 26 8.25 -0.74 -14.38
C THR A 26 7.35 -0.32 -13.22
N PHE A 27 7.79 -0.57 -11.98
CA PHE A 27 7.01 -0.26 -10.78
C PHE A 27 7.55 0.98 -10.06
N ALA A 28 6.64 1.82 -9.59
CA ALA A 28 6.96 2.95 -8.73
C ALA A 28 7.24 2.45 -7.30
N LEU A 29 8.38 2.87 -6.75
CA LEU A 29 8.74 2.69 -5.35
C LEU A 29 8.96 4.05 -4.70
N PHE A 30 8.49 4.18 -3.46
CA PHE A 30 8.51 5.40 -2.68
C PHE A 30 9.42 5.20 -1.47
N LYS A 31 10.28 6.18 -1.20
CA LYS A 31 11.14 6.17 -0.01
C LYS A 31 10.36 6.76 1.16
N ARG A 32 10.12 5.96 2.19
CA ARG A 32 9.41 6.39 3.40
C ARG A 32 10.21 7.47 4.13
N SER A 33 9.50 8.51 4.58
CA SER A 33 10.07 9.59 5.39
C SER A 33 10.70 9.07 6.69
N GLU A 34 11.71 9.77 7.21
CA GLU A 34 12.31 9.45 8.50
C GLU A 34 11.37 9.67 9.68
N LYS A 35 10.30 10.47 9.48
CA LYS A 35 9.33 10.83 10.51
C LYS A 35 8.23 9.78 10.73
N VAL A 36 8.25 8.67 10.00
CA VAL A 36 7.23 7.61 10.13
C VAL A 36 7.58 6.65 11.26
N ASN A 37 6.56 6.13 11.95
CA ASN A 37 6.73 5.19 13.05
C ASN A 37 7.10 3.76 12.62
N SER A 38 6.91 3.43 11.34
CA SER A 38 7.12 2.08 10.81
C SER A 38 7.95 2.12 9.53
N TYR A 39 9.08 1.42 9.56
CA TYR A 39 10.04 1.27 8.46
C TYR A 39 10.57 2.61 7.89
N PRO A 40 11.17 3.49 8.71
CA PRO A 40 11.73 4.75 8.21
C PRO A 40 12.85 4.51 7.18
N SER A 41 12.95 5.37 6.18
CA SER A 41 13.95 5.34 5.10
C SER A 41 13.98 4.09 4.22
N ARG A 42 12.98 3.20 4.35
CA ARG A 42 12.81 2.03 3.49
C ARG A 42 12.04 2.38 2.22
N TRP A 43 12.33 1.65 1.15
CA TRP A 43 11.54 1.67 -0.07
C TRP A 43 10.28 0.84 0.14
N ALA A 44 9.15 1.37 -0.29
CA ALA A 44 7.85 0.73 -0.20
C ALA A 44 7.02 1.05 -1.45
N VAL A 45 5.96 0.28 -1.64
CA VAL A 45 4.87 0.66 -2.54
C VAL A 45 3.95 1.67 -1.85
N CYS A 46 3.03 2.27 -2.59
CA CYS A 46 1.98 3.08 -1.98
C CYS A 46 1.15 2.19 -1.06
N SER A 47 1.10 2.54 0.23
CA SER A 47 0.54 1.64 1.24
C SER A 47 -0.01 2.43 2.42
N GLY A 48 -1.13 1.97 2.96
CA GLY A 48 -1.72 2.64 4.10
C GLY A 48 -2.78 1.83 4.82
N SER A 49 -3.29 2.41 5.90
CA SER A 49 -4.19 1.71 6.81
C SER A 49 -5.62 1.75 6.29
N ILE A 50 -6.32 0.63 6.41
CA ILE A 50 -7.77 0.58 6.33
C ILE A 50 -8.30 1.09 7.68
N SER A 51 -8.32 2.42 7.85
CA SER A 51 -8.51 3.09 9.15
C SER A 51 -9.97 3.25 9.57
N CYS A 52 -10.94 2.97 8.68
CA CYS A 52 -12.36 3.11 8.95
C CYS A 52 -13.05 1.75 8.92
N SER A 53 -13.88 1.46 9.92
CA SER A 53 -14.68 0.22 9.97
C SER A 53 -15.60 0.05 8.75
N ASN A 54 -15.94 1.16 8.07
CA ASN A 54 -16.76 1.17 6.86
C ASN A 54 -15.95 1.39 5.57
N SER A 55 -14.61 1.48 5.61
CA SER A 55 -13.80 1.64 4.39
C SER A 55 -13.48 0.27 3.79
N SER A 56 -13.76 0.11 2.50
CA SER A 56 -13.33 -1.07 1.75
C SER A 56 -11.82 -0.97 1.45
N PRO A 57 -11.12 -2.09 1.19
CA PRO A 57 -9.73 -2.06 0.75
C PRO A 57 -9.53 -1.19 -0.50
N GLU A 58 -10.48 -1.20 -1.43
CA GLU A 58 -10.41 -0.40 -2.66
C GLU A 58 -10.48 1.09 -2.37
N SER A 59 -11.40 1.53 -1.50
CA SER A 59 -11.51 2.95 -1.15
C SER A 59 -10.31 3.44 -0.33
N ALA A 60 -9.77 2.59 0.53
CA ALA A 60 -8.50 2.88 1.20
C ALA A 60 -7.35 3.01 0.20
N ALA A 61 -7.22 2.07 -0.75
CA ALA A 61 -6.17 2.13 -1.77
C ALA A 61 -6.26 3.38 -2.64
N GLN A 62 -7.46 3.75 -3.09
CA GLN A 62 -7.70 4.98 -3.85
C GLN A 62 -7.29 6.24 -3.07
N ARG A 63 -7.67 6.31 -1.80
CA ARG A 63 -7.31 7.43 -0.93
C ARG A 63 -5.80 7.56 -0.75
N GLU A 64 -5.10 6.46 -0.42
CA GLU A 64 -3.64 6.48 -0.22
C GLU A 64 -2.88 6.84 -1.51
N ILE A 65 -3.32 6.32 -2.66
CA ILE A 65 -2.73 6.68 -3.96
C ILE A 65 -2.88 8.18 -4.22
N LEU A 66 -4.08 8.74 -4.01
CA LEU A 66 -4.34 10.16 -4.22
C LEU A 66 -3.49 11.02 -3.27
N GLU A 67 -3.41 10.66 -1.98
CA GLU A 67 -2.66 11.40 -0.97
C GLU A 67 -1.14 11.38 -1.22
N GLU A 68 -0.58 10.24 -1.64
CA GLU A 68 0.88 10.09 -1.81
C GLU A 68 1.38 10.48 -3.21
N THR A 69 0.53 10.39 -4.24
CA THR A 69 0.95 10.52 -5.65
C THR A 69 0.18 11.55 -6.46
N THR A 70 -0.93 12.08 -5.92
CA THR A 70 -1.90 12.95 -6.62
C THR A 70 -2.62 12.32 -7.81
N LEU A 71 -2.38 11.03 -8.10
CA LEU A 71 -3.07 10.30 -9.17
C LEU A 71 -4.48 9.91 -8.74
N SER A 72 -5.46 10.04 -9.64
CA SER A 72 -6.83 9.58 -9.43
C SER A 72 -7.17 8.33 -10.25
N ILE A 73 -8.17 7.59 -9.76
CA ILE A 73 -8.77 6.44 -10.44
C ILE A 73 -10.21 6.84 -10.79
N PRO A 74 -10.65 6.73 -12.06
CA PRO A 74 -9.95 6.10 -13.20
C PRO A 74 -9.17 7.05 -14.13
N GLU A 75 -9.08 8.35 -13.84
CA GLU A 75 -8.59 9.34 -14.83
C GLU A 75 -7.10 9.18 -15.16
N ASP A 76 -6.25 8.94 -14.16
CA ASP A 76 -4.80 8.82 -14.37
C ASP A 76 -4.35 7.36 -14.47
N ILE A 77 -4.95 6.49 -13.65
CA ILE A 77 -4.62 5.06 -13.56
C ILE A 77 -5.89 4.21 -13.37
N TYR A 78 -5.78 2.91 -13.65
CA TYR A 78 -6.88 1.96 -13.47
C TYR A 78 -6.39 0.65 -12.83
N LEU A 79 -7.32 -0.09 -12.22
CA LEU A 79 -7.01 -1.35 -11.55
C LEU A 79 -6.72 -2.44 -12.59
N LEU A 80 -5.48 -2.95 -12.59
CA LEU A 80 -5.08 -4.10 -13.41
C LEU A 80 -5.40 -5.45 -12.76
N ARG A 81 -5.13 -5.57 -11.46
CA ARG A 81 -5.26 -6.83 -10.73
C ARG A 81 -5.51 -6.60 -9.24
N TYR A 82 -6.42 -7.40 -8.69
CA TYR A 82 -6.64 -7.55 -7.26
C TYR A 82 -6.15 -8.92 -6.79
N SER A 83 -5.54 -8.98 -5.59
CA SER A 83 -4.97 -10.22 -5.04
C SER A 83 -5.68 -10.63 -3.75
N LYS A 84 -5.53 -11.91 -3.36
CA LYS A 84 -6.07 -12.39 -2.08
C LYS A 84 -5.32 -11.74 -0.92
N PRO A 85 -6.00 -11.38 0.18
CA PRO A 85 -5.33 -10.85 1.37
C PRO A 85 -4.36 -11.89 1.94
N PHE A 86 -3.29 -11.40 2.56
CA PHE A 86 -2.32 -12.22 3.27
C PHE A 86 -2.10 -11.65 4.67
N LEU A 87 -1.61 -12.51 5.57
CA LEU A 87 -1.25 -12.15 6.94
C LEU A 87 0.27 -12.06 7.04
N PHE A 88 0.78 -11.08 7.78
CA PHE A 88 2.20 -10.93 8.02
C PHE A 88 2.44 -10.40 9.43
N ILE A 89 3.32 -11.08 10.17
CA ILE A 89 3.69 -10.69 11.53
C ILE A 89 5.07 -10.06 11.51
N ASP A 90 5.16 -8.82 11.97
CA ASP A 90 6.43 -8.18 12.31
C ASP A 90 6.62 -8.20 13.83
N HIS A 91 7.52 -9.07 14.31
CA HIS A 91 7.86 -9.18 15.73
C HIS A 91 8.58 -7.94 16.29
N LYS A 92 9.36 -7.23 15.47
CA LYS A 92 10.09 -6.03 15.90
C LYS A 92 9.14 -4.86 16.10
N LEU A 93 8.15 -4.72 15.23
CA LEU A 93 7.08 -3.72 15.36
C LEU A 93 5.89 -4.23 16.18
N ARG A 94 5.91 -5.50 16.62
CA ARG A 94 4.82 -6.18 17.31
C ARG A 94 3.47 -5.94 16.64
N THR A 95 3.42 -6.12 15.33
CA THR A 95 2.24 -5.86 14.48
C THR A 95 1.91 -7.11 13.68
N GLU A 96 0.61 -7.35 13.48
CA GLU A 96 0.07 -8.39 12.58
C GLU A 96 -1.03 -7.84 11.66
#